data_AF-A0A6A2X730-F1
#
_entry.id   AF-A0A6A2X730-F1
#
_cell.length_a   1.000
_cell.length_b   1.000
_cell.length_c   1.000
_cell.angle_alpha   90.00
_cell.angle_beta   90.00
_cell.angle_gamma   90.00
#
_symmetry.space_group_name_H-M   'P 1'
#
loop_
_entity.id
_entity.type
_entity.pdbx_description
1 polymer ?
#
loop_
_entity_poly.entity_id
_entity_poly.type
_entity_poly.pdbx_seq_one_letter_code
_entity_poly.pdbx_strand_id
1 'polypeptide(L)'
;MDYSSLPHFCRKESSGFTRRSNNGTVDNCFSLDHAYHQQLYSYVKQQAILIETGSPVREGSVHVEFPEPDPDDTKIALTIESELHKLADRNGLCKSLNGLKR
;
A
#
# COMPACT_ATOMS: atom_id res chain seq x y z
N MET A 1 12.63 8.79 0.26
CA MET A 1 12.81 7.73 -0.74
C MET A 1 13.46 8.37 -1.95
N ASP A 2 14.60 7.83 -2.40
CA ASP A 2 15.29 8.38 -3.55
C ASP A 2 14.48 8.14 -4.83
N TYR A 3 14.39 9.14 -5.70
CA TYR A 3 13.65 9.01 -6.96
C TYR A 3 14.26 7.95 -7.90
N SER A 4 15.53 7.59 -7.66
CA SER A 4 16.24 6.52 -8.34
C SER A 4 15.80 5.11 -7.95
N SER A 5 15.17 4.94 -6.78
CA SER A 5 14.70 3.62 -6.33
C SER A 5 13.27 3.29 -6.75
N LEU A 6 12.57 4.24 -7.38
CA LEU A 6 11.24 3.98 -7.93
C LEU A 6 11.33 3.07 -9.16
N PRO A 7 10.53 1.99 -9.22
CA PRO A 7 10.41 1.18 -10.43
C PRO A 7 10.12 2.02 -11.67
N HIS A 8 10.58 1.57 -12.84
CA HIS A 8 10.45 2.33 -14.09
C HIS A 8 9.03 2.84 -14.35
N PHE A 9 7.99 2.04 -14.12
CA PHE A 9 6.60 2.44 -14.32
C PHE A 9 6.12 3.56 -13.38
N CYS A 10 6.76 3.75 -12.23
CA CYS A 10 6.46 4.84 -11.29
C CYS A 10 7.11 6.17 -11.68
N ARG A 11 8.08 6.14 -12.60
CA ARG A 11 8.80 7.34 -13.03
C ARG A 11 7.98 8.08 -14.08
N LYS A 12 7.75 9.36 -13.84
CA LYS A 12 6.91 10.24 -14.68
C LYS A 12 7.39 10.35 -16.12
N GLU A 13 8.67 10.09 -16.37
CA GLU A 13 9.28 10.10 -17.71
C GLU A 13 9.19 8.76 -18.46
N SER A 14 8.83 7.67 -17.78
CA SER A 14 8.68 6.36 -18.42
C SER A 14 7.29 6.14 -19.02
N SER A 15 6.30 6.99 -18.68
CA SER A 15 5.08 7.10 -19.45
C SER A 15 5.33 7.99 -20.67
N GLY A 16 5.94 7.40 -21.69
CA GLY A 16 5.99 7.95 -23.05
C GLY A 16 4.60 8.02 -23.69
N PHE A 17 3.61 8.61 -23.03
CA PHE A 17 2.37 9.02 -23.67
C PHE A 17 2.72 10.20 -24.57
N THR A 18 3.03 9.84 -25.81
CA THR A 18 3.35 10.75 -26.90
C THR A 18 2.33 11.88 -26.94
N ARG A 19 2.82 13.12 -26.95
CA ARG A 19 2.06 14.32 -27.35
C ARG A 19 1.74 14.25 -28.86
N ARG A 20 0.91 13.29 -29.25
CA ARG A 20 0.34 13.06 -30.58
C ARG A 20 -1.03 12.42 -30.33
N SER A 21 -2.16 12.86 -30.86
CA SER A 21 -2.49 13.89 -31.82
C SER A 21 -4.01 14.05 -31.70
N ASN A 22 -4.52 15.28 -31.68
CA ASN A 22 -5.91 15.54 -32.03
C ASN A 22 -6.13 15.01 -33.45
N ASN A 23 -6.80 13.86 -33.62
CA ASN A 23 -7.48 13.54 -34.87
C ASN A 23 -8.57 12.48 -34.64
N GLY A 24 -9.80 12.93 -34.39
CA GLY A 24 -11.08 12.40 -34.93
C GLY A 24 -11.51 10.94 -34.78
N THR A 25 -10.67 10.00 -34.35
CA THR A 25 -10.99 8.58 -34.12
C THR A 25 -10.05 8.05 -33.04
N VAL A 26 -10.11 8.67 -31.87
CA VAL A 26 -9.31 8.21 -30.72
C VAL A 26 -10.02 6.99 -30.16
N ASP A 27 -9.54 5.79 -30.52
CA ASP A 27 -9.85 4.58 -29.76
C ASP A 27 -9.58 4.89 -28.29
N ASN A 28 -10.64 4.98 -27.50
CA ASN A 28 -10.54 5.31 -26.09
C ASN A 28 -9.88 4.12 -25.38
N CYS A 29 -8.56 4.17 -25.22
CA CYS A 29 -7.76 3.13 -24.55
C CYS A 29 -8.17 2.90 -23.09
N PHE A 30 -8.99 3.77 -22.50
CA PHE A 30 -9.55 3.62 -21.16
C PHE A 30 -10.99 3.07 -21.16
N SER A 31 -11.60 2.90 -22.34
CA SER A 31 -12.93 2.30 -22.47
C SER A 31 -12.86 0.81 -22.18
N LEU A 32 -13.77 0.29 -21.35
CA LEU A 32 -13.89 -1.15 -21.10
C LEU A 32 -14.15 -1.96 -22.37
N ASP A 33 -14.75 -1.34 -23.38
CA ASP A 33 -15.08 -1.98 -24.66
C ASP A 33 -13.90 -1.99 -25.65
N HIS A 34 -12.75 -1.43 -25.27
CA HIS A 34 -11.55 -1.50 -26.10
C HIS A 34 -11.14 -2.97 -26.29
N ALA A 35 -10.83 -3.37 -27.53
CA ALA A 35 -10.55 -4.75 -27.90
C ALA A 35 -9.48 -5.41 -27.00
N TYR A 36 -8.44 -4.66 -26.64
CA TYR A 36 -7.41 -5.11 -25.70
C TYR A 36 -7.98 -5.52 -24.33
N HIS A 37 -8.86 -4.71 -23.72
CA HIS A 37 -9.41 -5.01 -22.40
C HIS A 37 -10.35 -6.21 -22.44
N GLN A 38 -11.14 -6.35 -23.50
CA GLN A 38 -12.02 -7.51 -23.72
C GLN A 38 -11.22 -8.81 -23.89
N GLN A 39 -10.13 -8.77 -24.66
CA GLN A 39 -9.23 -9.92 -24.83
C GLN A 39 -8.52 -10.28 -23.52
N LEU A 40 -8.00 -9.28 -22.80
CA LEU A 40 -7.34 -9.49 -21.51
C LEU A 40 -8.31 -10.09 -20.48
N TYR A 41 -9.52 -9.54 -20.37
CA TYR A 41 -10.56 -10.05 -19.48
C TYR A 41 -10.90 -11.52 -19.82
N SER A 42 -11.11 -11.82 -21.09
CA SER A 42 -11.41 -13.18 -21.55
C SER A 42 -10.27 -14.16 -21.25
N TYR A 43 -9.02 -13.73 -21.45
CA TYR A 43 -7.83 -14.52 -21.12
C TYR A 43 -7.72 -14.79 -19.63
N VAL A 44 -7.86 -13.77 -18.78
CA VAL A 44 -7.82 -13.91 -17.31
C VAL A 44 -8.92 -14.84 -16.83
N LYS A 45 -10.13 -14.74 -17.39
CA LYS A 45 -11.24 -15.64 -17.08
C LYS A 45 -10.93 -17.10 -17.45
N GLN A 46 -10.33 -17.34 -18.61
CA GLN A 46 -9.89 -18.68 -19.02
C GLN A 46 -8.80 -19.24 -18.09
N GLN A 47 -7.80 -18.41 -17.74
CA GLN A 47 -6.75 -18.81 -16.79
C GLN A 47 -7.31 -19.10 -15.40
N ALA A 48 -8.26 -18.30 -14.91
CA ALA A 48 -8.90 -18.52 -13.62
C ALA A 48 -9.63 -19.87 -13.57
N ILE A 49 -10.36 -20.24 -14.63
CA ILE A 49 -11.03 -21.55 -14.72
C ILE A 49 -10.01 -22.70 -14.66
N LEU A 50 -8.86 -22.56 -15.33
CA LEU A 50 -7.79 -23.56 -15.27
C LEU A 50 -7.21 -23.69 -13.85
N ILE A 51 -7.07 -22.56 -13.13
CA ILE A 51 -6.58 -22.54 -11.75
C ILE A 51 -7.63 -23.08 -10.78
N GLU A 52 -8.92 -22.81 -10.99
CA GLU A 52 -10.04 -23.30 -10.14
C GLU A 52 -10.14 -24.83 -10.10
N THR A 53 -9.61 -25.53 -11.12
CA THR A 53 -9.51 -27.00 -11.10
C THR A 53 -8.46 -27.53 -10.11
N GLY A 54 -7.52 -26.69 -9.69
CA GLY A 54 -6.64 -26.94 -8.55
C GLY A 54 -7.14 -26.12 -7.36
N SER A 55 -7.95 -26.74 -6.48
CA SER A 55 -8.29 -26.14 -5.18
C SER A 55 -7.05 -25.49 -4.57
N PRO A 56 -7.13 -24.26 -4.00
CA PRO A 56 -5.98 -23.63 -3.35
C PRO A 56 -5.33 -24.67 -2.46
N VAL A 57 -4.04 -24.94 -2.70
CA VAL A 57 -3.30 -25.89 -1.87
C VAL A 57 -3.49 -25.40 -0.44
N ARG A 58 -4.10 -26.23 0.40
CA ARG A 58 -4.29 -25.91 1.81
C ARG A 58 -2.91 -25.77 2.44
N GLU A 59 -2.39 -24.55 2.45
CA GLU A 59 -1.23 -24.22 3.25
C GLU A 59 -1.66 -24.31 4.72
N GLY A 60 -1.00 -25.20 5.46
CA GLY A 60 -1.29 -25.41 6.86
C GLY A 60 -0.93 -24.17 7.69
N SER A 61 -1.58 -24.01 8.84
CA SER A 61 -1.13 -23.03 9.82
C SER A 61 0.08 -23.57 10.58
N VAL A 62 1.05 -22.68 10.85
CA VAL A 62 2.15 -22.94 11.78
C VAL A 62 1.84 -22.19 13.07
N HIS A 63 1.88 -22.88 14.20
CA HIS A 63 1.84 -22.22 15.50
C HIS A 63 3.18 -21.54 15.72
N VAL A 64 3.17 -20.21 15.80
CA VAL A 64 4.36 -19.42 16.14
C VAL A 64 4.25 -19.09 17.63
N GLU A 65 5.22 -19.57 18.40
CA GLU A 65 5.33 -19.22 19.81
C GLU A 65 5.68 -17.73 19.93
N PHE A 66 4.94 -17.02 20.78
CA PHE A 66 5.26 -15.63 21.07
C PHE A 66 6.43 -15.61 22.05
N PRO A 67 7.56 -14.96 21.72
CA PRO A 67 8.68 -14.88 22.65
C PRO A 67 8.22 -14.19 23.95
N GLU A 68 8.70 -14.67 25.10
CA GLU A 68 8.47 -13.97 26.35
C GLU A 68 8.99 -12.53 26.22
N PRO A 69 8.18 -11.51 26.59
CA PRO A 69 8.62 -10.14 26.57
C PRO A 69 9.78 -9.95 27.55
N ASP A 70 10.74 -9.09 27.18
CA ASP A 70 11.86 -8.78 28.06
C ASP A 70 11.28 -8.18 29.36
N PRO A 71 11.78 -8.56 30.55
CA PRO A 71 11.40 -7.89 31.80
C PRO A 71 11.54 -6.34 31.70
N ASP A 72 12.45 -5.82 30.89
CA ASP A 72 12.58 -4.39 30.61
C ASP A 72 11.48 -3.83 29.70
N ASP A 73 10.86 -4.62 28.82
CA ASP A 73 9.74 -4.18 27.97
C ASP A 73 8.54 -3.76 28.81
N THR A 74 8.27 -4.50 29.89
CA THR A 74 7.20 -4.18 30.84
C THR A 74 7.45 -2.83 31.51
N LYS A 75 8.71 -2.57 31.89
CA LYS A 75 9.11 -1.30 32.50
C LYS A 75 9.00 -0.14 31.51
N ILE A 76 9.36 -0.36 30.25
CA ILE A 76 9.22 0.63 29.18
C ILE A 76 7.75 0.97 28.95
N ALA A 77 6.88 -0.04 28.82
CA ALA A 77 5.44 0.16 28.62
C ALA A 77 4.81 0.95 29.77
N LEU A 78 5.10 0.57 31.02
CA LEU A 78 4.63 1.27 32.21
C LEU A 78 5.13 2.72 32.27
N THR A 79 6.37 2.96 31.85
CA THR A 79 6.95 4.30 31.82
C THR A 79 6.24 5.18 30.79
N ILE A 80 6.01 4.66 29.57
CA ILE A 80 5.30 5.38 28.51
C ILE A 80 3.88 5.71 28.95
N GLU A 81 3.17 4.74 29.53
CA GLU A 81 1.80 4.93 30.03
C GLU A 81 1.74 6.03 31.12
N SER A 82 2.65 5.98 32.09
CA SER A 82 2.73 6.98 33.16
C SER A 82 3.02 8.38 32.62
N GLU A 83 3.97 8.52 31.68
CA GLU A 83 4.30 9.82 31.08
C GLU A 83 3.16 10.37 30.23
N LEU A 84 2.47 9.52 29.46
CA LEU A 84 1.28 9.94 28.70
C LEU A 84 0.14 10.40 29.61
N HIS A 85 -0.08 9.72 30.74
CA HIS A 85 -1.08 10.13 31.71
C HIS A 85 -0.75 11.48 32.34
N LYS A 86 0.51 11.71 32.74
CA LYS A 86 0.98 13.02 33.23
C LYS A 86 0.82 14.13 32.18
N LEU A 87 1.02 13.82 30.91
CA LEU A 87 0.82 14.78 29.81
C LEU A 87 -0.67 15.09 29.58
N ALA A 88 -1.54 14.09 29.72
CA ALA A 88 -2.99 14.25 29.61
C ALA A 88 -3.54 15.10 30.76
N ASP A 89 -3.13 14.82 32.00
CA ASP A 89 -3.54 15.57 33.19
C ASP A 89 -3.08 17.03 33.17
N ARG A 90 -1.99 17.33 32.45
CA ARG A 90 -1.46 18.69 32.28
C ARG A 90 -2.22 19.55 31.28
N ASN A 91 -3.35 19.10 30.70
CA ASN A 91 -4.36 19.87 29.95
C ASN A 91 -3.83 21.05 29.07
N GLY A 92 -2.63 20.93 28.49
CA GLY A 92 -1.82 22.12 28.18
C GLY A 92 -0.76 21.95 27.10
N LEU A 93 -0.77 20.86 26.34
CA LEU A 93 0.13 20.70 25.19
C LEU A 93 -0.31 21.53 23.97
N CYS A 94 -1.55 22.04 23.95
CA CYS A 94 -2.06 22.87 22.84
C CYS A 94 -1.43 24.28 22.74
N LYS A 95 -0.57 24.70 23.68
CA LYS A 95 -0.03 26.08 23.68
C LYS A 95 1.42 26.21 23.18
N SER A 96 2.16 25.12 22.97
CA SER A 96 3.59 25.20 22.65
C SER A 96 4.02 24.33 21.46
N LEU A 97 3.29 24.39 20.35
CA LEU A 97 3.78 23.97 19.02
C LEU A 97 3.93 25.15 18.05
N ASN A 98 3.96 26.39 18.56
CA ASN A 98 4.15 27.60 17.74
C ASN A 98 5.58 27.74 17.19
N GLY A 99 6.52 26.88 17.62
CA GLY A 99 7.92 26.90 17.17
C GLY A 99 8.23 25.96 16.00
N LEU A 100 7.31 25.09 15.60
CA LEU A 100 7.50 24.18 14.46
C LEU A 100 6.85 24.75 13.20
N LYS A 101 7.31 25.93 12.78
CA LYS A 101 7.00 26.47 11.47
C LYS A 101 8.05 25.93 10.48
N ARG A 102 7.58 25.15 9.49
CA ARG A 102 8.37 24.77 8.30
C ARG A 102 8.83 26.00 7.53
#